data_AF-A0A532AQ12-F1
#
_entry.id   AF-A0A532AQ12-F1
#
_cell.length_a   1.000
_cell.length_b   1.000
_cell.length_c   1.000
_cell.angle_alpha   90.00
_cell.angle_beta   90.00
_cell.angle_gamma   90.00
#
_symmetry.space_group_name_H-M   'P 1'
#
loop_
_entity.id
_entity.type
_entity.pdbx_description
1 polymer ?
#
loop_
_entity_poly.entity_id
_entity_poly.type
_entity_poly.pdbx_seq_one_letter_code
_entity_poly.pdbx_strand_id
1 'polypeptide(L)'
;AKLADVVLPATMFLEHDDVYKGGGNQHITLGPKLIDPPEGPRTNHFVIEELGKRLGVADRPGFGMTEQQHVDVILGKRGLGSFSSLKEQKWVDLQPDFAAAHFLDGFGHADKKFHFRADWTGQASPNRPPKTMGLFGPVARLPEFPDHVDLIEVADEAHPFR
;
A
#
# COMPACT_ATOMS: atom_id res chain seq x y z
N ALA A 1 -17.95 -11.11 -4.53
CA ALA A 1 -18.63 -11.42 -5.81
C ALA A 1 -20.08 -11.87 -5.62
N LYS A 2 -20.39 -12.90 -4.81
CA LYS A 2 -21.75 -13.48 -4.70
C LYS A 2 -22.86 -12.53 -4.21
N LEU A 3 -22.50 -11.40 -3.62
CA LEU A 3 -23.42 -10.39 -3.10
C LEU A 3 -23.33 -9.07 -3.87
N ALA A 4 -22.53 -9.00 -4.95
CA ALA A 4 -22.33 -7.77 -5.70
C ALA A 4 -23.39 -7.64 -6.81
N ASP A 5 -23.88 -6.43 -7.05
CA ASP A 5 -24.78 -6.14 -8.17
C ASP A 5 -24.07 -6.34 -9.52
N VAL A 6 -22.77 -6.03 -9.57
CA VAL A 6 -21.92 -6.14 -10.75
C VAL A 6 -20.60 -6.76 -10.36
N VAL A 7 -20.14 -7.73 -11.16
CA VAL A 7 -18.81 -8.33 -11.04
C VAL A 7 -18.05 -8.09 -12.33
N LEU A 8 -16.91 -7.40 -12.23
CA LEU A 8 -16.00 -7.16 -13.36
C LEU A 8 -14.75 -8.03 -13.19
N PRO A 9 -14.40 -8.86 -14.18
CA PRO A 9 -13.20 -9.69 -14.10
C PRO A 9 -11.93 -8.83 -14.25
N ALA A 10 -10.99 -9.00 -13.32
CA ALA A 10 -9.70 -8.31 -13.33
C ALA A 10 -8.58 -9.23 -13.82
N THR A 11 -7.56 -8.65 -14.44
CA THR A 11 -6.33 -9.34 -14.83
C THR A 11 -5.52 -9.83 -13.63
N MET A 12 -4.78 -10.92 -13.80
CA MET A 12 -3.77 -11.43 -12.85
C MET A 12 -2.47 -10.63 -12.95
N PHE A 13 -1.58 -10.77 -11.95
CA PHE A 13 -0.35 -9.97 -11.82
C PHE A 13 0.69 -10.12 -12.96
N LEU A 14 0.57 -11.16 -13.79
CA LEU A 14 1.43 -11.37 -14.97
C LEU A 14 0.83 -10.82 -16.27
N GLU A 15 -0.42 -10.35 -16.22
CA GLU A 15 -1.21 -9.97 -17.38
C GLU A 15 -1.24 -8.45 -17.61
N HIS A 16 -0.56 -7.67 -16.78
CA HIS A 16 -0.45 -6.21 -16.86
C HIS A 16 0.88 -5.70 -16.28
N ASP A 17 1.22 -4.46 -16.62
CA ASP A 17 2.40 -3.77 -16.09
C ASP A 17 2.09 -3.15 -14.73
N ASP A 18 3.02 -3.29 -13.78
CA ASP A 18 2.92 -2.72 -12.42
C ASP A 18 4.31 -2.49 -11.80
N VAL A 19 4.35 -1.87 -10.63
CA VAL A 19 5.54 -1.66 -9.80
C VAL A 19 5.25 -2.04 -8.34
N TYR A 20 6.15 -2.83 -7.75
CA TYR A 20 5.96 -3.39 -6.41
C TYR A 20 7.04 -2.92 -5.45
N LYS A 21 6.67 -2.83 -4.17
CA LYS A 21 7.61 -2.75 -3.05
C LYS A 21 7.75 -4.14 -2.44
N GLY A 22 8.95 -4.51 -2.00
CA GLY A 22 9.17 -5.74 -1.24
C GLY A 22 8.38 -5.75 0.07
N GLY A 23 7.79 -6.90 0.41
CA GLY A 23 7.06 -7.08 1.68
C GLY A 23 7.96 -7.31 2.90
N GLY A 24 9.21 -7.77 2.69
CA GLY A 24 10.19 -8.03 3.75
C GLY A 24 11.63 -7.67 3.34
N ASN A 25 11.80 -7.00 2.21
CA ASN A 25 13.06 -6.45 1.75
C ASN A 25 12.84 -4.99 1.33
N GLN A 26 13.92 -4.22 1.16
CA GLN A 26 13.85 -2.80 0.88
C GLN A 26 14.02 -2.49 -0.60
N HIS A 27 13.53 -3.38 -1.48
CA HIS A 27 13.63 -3.19 -2.93
C HIS A 27 12.32 -2.70 -3.54
N ILE A 28 12.46 -1.89 -4.60
CA ILE A 28 11.40 -1.69 -5.58
C ILE A 28 11.69 -2.59 -6.77
N THR A 29 10.69 -3.36 -7.21
CA THR A 29 10.77 -4.26 -8.35
C THR A 29 9.71 -3.94 -9.38
N LEU A 30 10.00 -4.30 -10.63
CA LEU A 30 9.02 -4.19 -11.70
C LEU A 30 8.18 -5.46 -11.78
N GLY A 31 6.88 -5.28 -12.00
CA GLY A 31 5.95 -6.33 -12.44
C GLY A 31 5.57 -6.14 -13.89
N PRO A 32 6.44 -6.43 -14.86
CA PRO A 32 6.09 -6.24 -16.26
C PRO A 32 5.05 -7.28 -16.69
N LYS A 33 4.17 -6.90 -17.61
CA LYS A 33 3.28 -7.83 -18.31
C LYS A 33 4.11 -8.90 -19.01
N LEU A 34 3.79 -10.17 -18.76
CA LEU A 34 4.46 -11.33 -19.35
C LEU A 34 3.57 -12.13 -20.30
N ILE A 35 2.27 -12.14 -20.08
CA ILE A 35 1.29 -12.89 -20.89
C ILE A 35 0.05 -12.05 -21.15
N ASP A 36 -0.73 -12.43 -22.16
CA ASP A 36 -2.07 -11.88 -22.36
C ASP A 36 -3.07 -12.57 -21.43
N PRO A 37 -4.05 -11.82 -20.89
CA PRO A 37 -5.15 -12.43 -20.16
C PRO A 37 -6.02 -13.28 -21.08
N PRO A 38 -6.83 -14.21 -20.54
CA PRO A 38 -7.90 -14.83 -21.31
C PRO A 38 -8.91 -13.77 -21.78
N GLU A 39 -9.86 -14.18 -22.63
CA GLU A 39 -10.93 -13.29 -23.04
C GLU A 39 -11.78 -12.86 -21.84
N GLY A 40 -12.01 -11.55 -21.69
CA GLY A 40 -12.89 -10.99 -20.65
C GLY A 40 -12.18 -10.06 -19.65
N PRO A 41 -11.22 -10.55 -18.84
CA PRO A 41 -10.52 -9.72 -17.86
C PRO A 41 -9.94 -8.42 -18.42
N ARG A 42 -9.94 -7.38 -17.60
CA ARG A 42 -9.33 -6.07 -17.88
C ARG A 42 -8.48 -5.62 -16.70
N THR A 43 -7.49 -4.77 -16.97
CA THR A 43 -6.67 -4.19 -15.89
C THR A 43 -7.54 -3.29 -15.01
N ASN A 44 -7.21 -3.22 -13.72
CA ASN A 44 -7.89 -2.27 -12.83
C ASN A 44 -7.70 -0.84 -13.34
N HIS A 45 -6.53 -0.54 -13.90
CA HIS A 45 -6.22 0.73 -14.56
C HIS A 45 -7.22 1.06 -15.69
N PHE A 46 -7.46 0.11 -16.61
CA PHE A 46 -8.47 0.28 -17.66
C PHE A 46 -9.86 0.58 -17.10
N VAL A 47 -10.29 -0.14 -16.07
CA VAL A 47 -11.61 0.08 -15.45
C VAL A 47 -11.70 1.49 -14.86
N ILE A 48 -10.66 1.95 -14.18
CA ILE A 48 -10.60 3.30 -13.58
C ILE A 48 -10.64 4.38 -14.68
N GLU A 49 -9.88 4.22 -15.76
CA GLU A 49 -9.90 5.12 -16.92
C GLU A 49 -11.30 5.21 -17.56
N GLU A 50 -11.96 4.07 -17.77
CA GLU A 50 -13.30 4.01 -18.36
C GLU A 50 -14.39 4.58 -17.46
N LEU A 51 -14.24 4.44 -16.14
CA LEU A 51 -15.10 5.10 -15.17
C LEU A 51 -14.87 6.61 -15.17
N GLY A 52 -13.62 7.07 -15.22
CA GLY A 52 -13.27 8.48 -15.31
C GLY A 52 -13.94 9.17 -16.50
N LYS A 53 -13.98 8.50 -17.66
CA LYS A 53 -14.69 9.01 -18.86
C LYS A 53 -16.19 9.12 -18.64
N ARG A 54 -16.83 8.08 -18.09
CA ARG A 54 -18.29 8.04 -17.84
C ARG A 54 -18.74 9.05 -16.78
N LEU A 55 -17.88 9.31 -15.80
CA LEU A 55 -18.12 10.28 -14.73
C LEU A 55 -17.74 11.71 -15.12
N GLY A 56 -17.17 11.94 -16.31
CA GLY A 56 -16.79 13.27 -16.78
C GLY A 56 -15.60 13.88 -16.06
N VAL A 57 -14.67 13.04 -15.57
CA VAL A 57 -13.46 13.47 -14.84
C VAL A 57 -12.15 13.01 -15.50
N ALA A 58 -12.23 12.46 -16.72
CA ALA A 58 -11.06 11.99 -17.47
C ALA A 58 -10.08 13.11 -17.90
N ASP A 59 -10.45 14.38 -17.72
CA ASP A 59 -9.58 15.54 -17.95
C ASP A 59 -8.62 15.81 -16.78
N ARG A 60 -8.82 15.14 -15.63
CA ARG A 60 -8.05 15.40 -14.41
C ARG A 60 -6.65 14.78 -14.49
N PRO A 61 -5.64 15.42 -13.87
CA PRO A 61 -4.28 14.90 -13.87
C PRO A 61 -4.22 13.45 -13.37
N GLY A 62 -3.56 12.60 -14.14
CA GLY A 62 -3.43 11.17 -13.88
C GLY A 62 -4.28 10.29 -14.79
N PHE A 63 -5.36 10.79 -15.39
CA PHE A 63 -6.07 10.07 -16.45
C PHE A 63 -5.38 10.20 -17.81
N GLY A 64 -5.67 9.28 -18.72
CA GLY A 64 -5.12 9.25 -20.07
C GLY A 64 -3.66 8.78 -20.12
N MET A 65 -3.16 8.20 -19.04
CA MET A 65 -1.81 7.62 -18.96
C MET A 65 -1.89 6.11 -19.11
N THR A 66 -0.83 5.49 -19.63
CA THR A 66 -0.67 4.04 -19.55
C THR A 66 -0.12 3.63 -18.19
N GLU A 67 -0.21 2.34 -17.85
CA GLU A 67 0.40 1.79 -16.64
C GLU A 67 1.91 2.13 -16.58
N GLN A 68 2.63 2.01 -17.70
CA GLN A 68 4.06 2.34 -17.77
C GLN A 68 4.34 3.82 -17.53
N GLN A 69 3.50 4.72 -18.06
CA GLN A 69 3.63 6.16 -17.82
C GLN A 69 3.39 6.52 -16.35
N HIS A 70 2.46 5.82 -15.68
CA HIS A 70 2.31 5.96 -14.24
C HIS A 70 3.57 5.51 -13.48
N VAL A 71 4.14 4.37 -13.86
CA VAL A 71 5.40 3.90 -13.28
C VAL A 71 6.52 4.92 -13.48
N ASP A 72 6.65 5.50 -14.67
CA ASP A 72 7.64 6.55 -14.96
C ASP A 72 7.46 7.77 -14.07
N VAL A 73 6.21 8.24 -13.86
CA VAL A 73 5.93 9.36 -12.97
C VAL A 73 6.28 9.02 -11.52
N ILE A 74 5.98 7.80 -11.06
CA ILE A 74 6.28 7.35 -9.70
C ILE A 74 7.79 7.30 -9.45
N LEU A 75 8.54 6.66 -10.35
CA LEU A 75 9.99 6.53 -10.24
C LEU A 75 10.70 7.88 -10.44
N GLY A 76 10.26 8.66 -11.44
CA GLY A 76 10.83 9.96 -11.78
C GLY A 76 10.74 10.98 -10.66
N LYS A 77 9.65 11.00 -9.87
CA LYS A 77 9.50 11.87 -8.69
C LYS A 77 10.60 11.70 -7.65
N ARG A 78 11.28 10.55 -7.64
CA ARG A 78 12.37 10.21 -6.71
C ARG A 78 13.72 10.03 -7.42
N GLY A 79 13.79 10.32 -8.73
CA GLY A 79 15.01 10.12 -9.52
C GLY A 79 15.44 8.65 -9.64
N LEU A 80 14.49 7.70 -9.53
CA LEU A 80 14.77 6.26 -9.53
C LEU A 80 14.74 5.64 -10.94
N GLY A 81 14.63 6.47 -11.98
CA GLY A 81 14.59 6.04 -13.38
C GLY A 81 13.18 5.97 -13.96
N SER A 82 12.97 5.00 -14.84
CA SER A 82 11.76 4.75 -15.61
C SER A 82 11.39 3.27 -15.59
N PHE A 83 10.22 2.92 -16.14
CA PHE A 83 9.80 1.55 -16.38
C PHE A 83 10.88 0.77 -17.16
N SER A 84 11.42 1.38 -18.23
CA SER A 84 12.45 0.74 -19.06
C SER A 84 13.74 0.51 -18.29
N SER A 85 14.25 1.52 -17.57
CA SER A 85 15.51 1.38 -16.83
C SER A 85 15.37 0.37 -15.70
N LEU A 86 14.23 0.34 -15.00
CA LEU A 86 13.98 -0.61 -13.94
C LEU A 86 13.86 -2.04 -14.46
N LYS A 87 13.28 -2.23 -15.65
CA LYS A 87 13.21 -3.55 -16.32
C LYS A 87 14.60 -4.12 -16.61
N GLU A 88 15.55 -3.25 -16.98
CA GLU A 88 16.95 -3.60 -17.21
C GLU A 88 17.67 -3.90 -15.88
N GLN A 89 17.53 -3.00 -14.90
CA GLN A 89 18.19 -3.06 -13.58
C GLN A 89 17.63 -4.12 -12.63
N LYS A 90 16.44 -4.66 -12.92
CA LYS A 90 15.66 -5.64 -12.13
C LYS A 90 15.06 -5.09 -10.84
N TRP A 91 15.81 -4.31 -10.09
CA TRP A 91 15.35 -3.68 -8.87
C TRP A 91 16.12 -2.41 -8.53
N VAL A 92 15.51 -1.60 -7.67
CA VAL A 92 16.19 -0.51 -6.96
C VAL A 92 16.31 -0.89 -5.50
N ASP A 93 17.51 -0.83 -4.94
CA ASP A 93 17.74 -0.98 -3.50
C ASP A 93 17.51 0.36 -2.79
N LEU A 94 16.58 0.36 -1.83
CA LEU A 94 16.25 1.50 -0.97
C LEU A 94 16.64 1.26 0.48
N GLN A 95 17.54 0.31 0.75
CA GLN A 95 18.11 0.13 2.06
C GLN A 95 18.83 1.42 2.49
N PRO A 96 18.49 1.98 3.66
CA PRO A 96 19.24 3.09 4.24
C PRO A 96 20.70 2.69 4.48
N ASP A 97 21.58 3.67 4.62
CA ASP A 97 22.95 3.40 5.06
C ASP A 97 22.97 2.69 6.44
N PHE A 98 24.14 2.14 6.78
CA PHE A 98 24.31 1.37 8.01
C PHE A 98 23.92 2.16 9.26
N ALA A 99 24.30 3.43 9.36
CA ALA A 99 24.05 4.22 10.56
C ALA A 99 22.55 4.47 10.75
N ALA A 100 21.85 4.83 9.68
CA ALA A 100 20.40 5.03 9.67
C ALA A 100 19.63 3.72 9.94
N ALA A 101 20.06 2.62 9.32
CA ALA A 101 19.44 1.31 9.50
C ALA A 101 19.58 0.75 10.93
N HIS A 102 20.61 1.20 11.67
CA HIS A 102 20.89 0.77 13.04
C HIS A 102 20.62 1.85 14.09
N PHE A 103 19.91 2.94 13.72
CA PHE A 103 19.51 4.02 14.62
C PHE A 103 20.68 4.67 15.40
N LEU A 104 21.88 4.72 14.81
CA LEU A 104 23.07 5.27 15.49
C LEU A 104 22.92 6.76 15.80
N ASP A 105 22.18 7.49 14.95
CA ASP A 105 21.84 8.90 15.14
C ASP A 105 20.43 9.09 15.75
N GLY A 106 19.87 8.02 16.32
CA GLY A 106 18.58 7.98 17.00
C GLY A 106 17.40 7.52 16.14
N PHE A 107 16.23 7.42 16.77
CA PHE A 107 15.01 6.84 16.20
C PHE A 107 14.25 7.81 15.28
N GLY A 108 13.30 7.30 14.49
CA GLY A 108 12.47 8.07 13.55
C GLY A 108 11.49 9.07 14.17
N HIS A 109 11.56 9.30 15.48
CA HIS A 109 10.75 10.29 16.20
C HIS A 109 11.42 11.68 16.17
N ALA A 110 10.62 12.73 16.40
CA ALA A 110 11.10 14.12 16.39
C ALA A 110 12.21 14.37 17.42
N ASP A 111 12.20 13.66 18.54
CA ASP A 111 13.18 13.76 19.62
C ASP A 111 14.31 12.72 19.54
N LYS A 112 14.35 11.91 18.47
CA LYS A 112 15.37 10.88 18.21
C LYS A 112 15.45 9.75 19.25
N LYS A 113 14.44 9.59 20.11
CA LYS A 113 14.44 8.57 21.18
C LYS A 113 13.51 7.42 20.86
N PHE A 114 13.81 6.26 21.45
CA PHE A 114 12.83 5.18 21.55
C PHE A 114 11.83 5.48 22.67
N HIS A 115 10.53 5.41 22.38
CA HIS A 115 9.47 5.67 23.36
C HIS A 115 8.98 4.35 23.94
N PHE A 116 9.37 4.05 25.19
CA PHE A 116 8.84 2.89 25.92
C PHE A 116 7.35 3.04 26.25
N ARG A 117 6.92 4.27 26.52
CA ARG A 117 5.51 4.59 26.71
C ARG A 117 4.86 4.81 25.36
N ALA A 118 3.89 3.99 25.00
CA ALA A 118 3.18 4.10 23.73
C ALA A 118 2.15 5.24 23.78
N ASP A 119 2.17 6.10 22.76
CA ASP A 119 1.05 7.03 22.51
C ASP A 119 0.10 6.41 21.48
N TRP A 120 -0.92 5.71 21.95
CA TRP A 120 -1.89 5.05 21.07
C TRP A 120 -2.77 6.04 20.29
N THR A 121 -2.81 7.31 20.71
CA THR A 121 -3.77 8.29 20.21
C THR A 121 -3.16 9.36 19.32
N GLY A 122 -1.88 9.69 19.47
CA GLY A 122 -1.21 10.76 18.74
C GLY A 122 -0.34 10.30 17.56
N GLN A 123 -0.20 9.00 17.32
CA GLN A 123 0.66 8.49 16.25
C GLN A 123 0.00 8.61 14.87
N ALA A 124 0.81 8.94 13.87
CA ALA A 124 0.44 8.87 12.46
C ALA A 124 0.53 7.43 11.99
N SER A 125 -0.53 6.92 11.36
CA SER A 125 -0.54 5.61 10.72
C SER A 125 -1.24 5.74 9.36
N PRO A 126 -0.77 5.03 8.31
CA PRO A 126 -1.44 5.02 7.01
C PRO A 126 -2.92 4.63 7.10
N ASN A 127 -3.27 3.80 8.08
CA ASN A 127 -4.63 3.29 8.29
C ASN A 127 -5.40 4.06 9.39
N ARG A 128 -4.89 5.20 9.84
CA ARG A 128 -5.57 6.00 10.86
C ARG A 128 -6.88 6.57 10.27
N PRO A 129 -8.04 6.37 10.94
CA PRO A 129 -9.29 6.89 10.41
C PRO A 129 -9.31 8.43 10.35
N PRO A 130 -10.14 9.03 9.49
CA PRO A 130 -10.39 10.46 9.50
C PRO A 130 -10.86 10.93 10.88
N LYS A 131 -10.50 12.16 11.28
CA LYS A 131 -10.89 12.74 12.57
C LYS A 131 -12.41 12.67 12.84
N THR A 132 -13.22 12.78 11.80
CA THR A 132 -14.69 12.70 11.87
C THR A 132 -15.22 11.34 12.30
N MET A 133 -14.47 10.26 12.04
CA MET A 133 -14.84 8.90 12.46
C MET A 133 -14.29 8.54 13.85
N GLY A 134 -13.34 9.32 14.37
CA GLY A 134 -12.63 8.99 15.61
C GLY A 134 -11.68 7.80 15.44
N LEU A 135 -11.08 7.36 16.55
CA LEU A 135 -10.26 6.15 16.57
C LEU A 135 -11.16 4.91 16.65
N PHE A 136 -10.72 3.82 16.00
CA PHE A 136 -11.43 2.55 16.03
C PHE A 136 -10.86 1.62 17.10
N GLY A 137 -11.74 0.85 17.73
CA GLY A 137 -11.40 -0.10 18.79
C GLY A 137 -11.30 0.55 20.18
N PRO A 138 -11.11 -0.27 21.23
CA PRO A 138 -11.10 0.19 22.62
C PRO A 138 -9.72 0.75 23.00
N VAL A 139 -9.30 1.84 22.35
CA VAL A 139 -7.97 2.45 22.52
C VAL A 139 -7.65 2.77 23.99
N ALA A 140 -8.66 3.16 24.77
CA ALA A 140 -8.51 3.45 26.21
C ALA A 140 -8.15 2.22 27.08
N ARG A 141 -8.29 0.99 26.55
CA ARG A 141 -7.90 -0.25 27.23
C ARG A 141 -6.46 -0.67 26.93
N LEU A 142 -5.78 0.01 26.00
CA LEU A 142 -4.40 -0.34 25.65
C LEU A 142 -3.44 0.08 26.78
N PRO A 143 -2.46 -0.76 27.12
CA PRO A 143 -1.54 -0.49 28.22
C PRO A 143 -0.59 0.65 27.85
N GLU A 144 -0.20 1.45 28.85
CA GLU A 144 0.73 2.57 28.67
C GLU A 144 2.15 2.10 28.30
N PHE A 145 2.57 0.97 28.87
CA PHE A 145 3.86 0.32 28.63
C PHE A 145 3.67 -0.97 27.84
N PRO A 146 4.73 -1.55 27.25
CA PRO A 146 4.64 -2.81 26.53
C PRO A 146 4.23 -3.91 27.52
N ASP A 147 2.99 -4.36 27.39
CA ASP A 147 2.39 -5.38 28.22
C ASP A 147 1.31 -6.13 27.43
N HIS A 148 0.90 -7.28 27.94
CA HIS A 148 -0.20 -8.04 27.41
C HIS A 148 -1.53 -7.28 27.56
N VAL A 149 -2.38 -7.36 26.54
CA VAL A 149 -3.74 -6.79 26.58
C VAL A 149 -4.74 -7.76 25.99
N ASP A 150 -5.78 -8.07 26.76
CA ASP A 150 -6.82 -9.01 26.36
C ASP A 150 -7.93 -8.30 25.54
N LEU A 151 -7.61 -8.03 24.27
CA LEU A 151 -8.48 -7.36 23.29
C LEU A 151 -8.86 -8.24 22.09
N ILE A 152 -8.52 -9.52 22.13
CA ILE A 152 -8.95 -10.47 21.11
C ILE A 152 -10.42 -10.82 21.38
N GLU A 153 -11.25 -10.92 20.35
CA GLU A 153 -12.59 -11.50 20.54
C GLU A 153 -12.39 -13.01 20.79
N VAL A 154 -13.03 -13.51 21.84
CA VAL A 154 -13.05 -14.91 22.26
C VAL A 154 -14.20 -15.63 21.56
N ALA A 155 -14.09 -16.95 21.40
CA ALA A 155 -15.18 -17.76 20.89
C ALA A 155 -16.42 -17.63 21.79
N ASP A 156 -17.58 -17.46 21.18
CA ASP A 156 -18.89 -17.45 21.82
C ASP A 156 -19.87 -18.34 21.03
N GLU A 157 -21.11 -18.49 21.50
CA GLU A 157 -22.10 -19.34 20.82
C GLU A 157 -22.43 -18.88 19.39
N ALA A 158 -22.34 -17.57 19.11
CA ALA A 158 -22.58 -17.01 17.78
C ALA A 158 -21.35 -17.14 16.87
N HIS A 159 -20.15 -17.20 17.46
CA HIS A 159 -18.85 -17.28 16.81
C HIS A 159 -18.01 -18.44 17.38
N PRO A 160 -18.45 -19.71 17.24
CA PRO A 160 -17.82 -20.85 17.90
C PRO A 160 -16.44 -21.22 17.32
N PHE A 161 -16.09 -20.66 16.16
CA PHE A 161 -14.84 -20.94 15.44
C PHE A 161 -13.94 -19.71 15.27
N ARG A 162 -14.00 -18.79 16.22
CA ARG A 162 -12.90 -17.84 16.37
C ARG A 162 -11.63 -18.53 16.86
#